data_AF-B7CCC4-F1
#
_entry.id   AF-B7CCC4-F1
#
_cell.length_a   1.000
_cell.length_b   1.000
_cell.length_c   1.000
_cell.angle_alpha   90.00
_cell.angle_beta   90.00
_cell.angle_gamma   90.00
#
_symmetry.space_group_name_H-M   'P 1'
#
loop_
_entity.id
_entity.type
_entity.pdbx_description
1 polymer ?
#
loop_
_entity_poly.entity_id
_entity_poly.type
_entity_poly.pdbx_seq_one_letter_code
_entity_poly.pdbx_strand_id
1 'polypeptide(L)'
;MKCNRRTDMENAEHFGTLTERMKEFREEVLDEKPYIDAQRAILATLAYKENLNQPRVMVRAKMLEKVLDNMSIYIEDKSLLAGNQATKNRNAPIFPEYTMEFVMNELDQFEKRDGDIFYITEKTKEQLREIAPFWQNNNLRARGEALLPEEVRVFMETGVFGMEGKLNAGDAHLAVNYERILKDGLRGYEKRVKEYKAALDLTNPDNIDKYCFYNAVLIVLKAVRNFANRYSVLAKDLAEKELNQERKIELLEISRICSKVPYEPAETFQEAVQSVWFIQLILQIESNGHSLSYGRFDQYMYPYYDRDIKNGTIKESEALELLTCLWIKTLTINKVRSQAHTLSSAGSPMYQNVTIAGQTTDKKDAVNDLSFLVLKSVAQTRLTQPNLTVRYHKNINKRFLDECVEVMRLGFGMPALNNDEIIIPSFMDWQVKEEDAYNYSAIGCVDVIFPLISSLF
;
A
#
# COMPACT_ATOMS: atom_id res chain seq x y z
N MET A 1 8.94 30.16 18.65
CA MET A 1 9.81 30.57 17.52
C MET A 1 9.08 30.24 16.23
N LYS A 2 8.67 31.25 15.45
CA LYS A 2 8.18 31.02 14.08
C LYS A 2 9.40 30.63 13.26
N CYS A 3 9.51 29.36 12.89
CA CYS A 3 10.50 28.90 11.93
C CYS A 3 10.19 29.60 10.62
N ASN A 4 11.04 30.55 10.20
CA ASN A 4 10.99 31.12 8.86
C ASN A 4 11.06 29.94 7.88
N ARG A 5 9.96 29.65 7.17
CA ARG A 5 9.97 28.72 6.03
C ARG A 5 10.97 29.32 5.03
N ARG A 6 12.18 28.76 4.97
CA ARG A 6 13.14 29.08 3.90
C ARG A 6 12.45 28.70 2.59
N THR A 7 12.04 29.72 1.84
CA THR A 7 11.44 29.65 0.51
C THR A 7 12.43 29.16 -0.56
N ASP A 8 13.70 28.94 -0.21
CA ASP A 8 14.79 28.66 -1.17
C ASP A 8 15.14 27.17 -1.32
N MET A 9 14.25 26.22 -0.95
CA MET A 9 14.59 24.78 -0.93
C MET A 9 13.80 23.91 -1.93
N GLU A 10 13.15 24.48 -2.95
CA GLU A 10 12.48 23.67 -3.98
C GLU A 10 13.46 23.10 -5.02
N ASN A 11 14.70 23.61 -5.10
CA ASN A 11 15.71 23.27 -6.13
C ASN A 11 15.08 23.13 -7.53
N ALA A 12 14.17 24.06 -7.84
CA ALA A 12 13.34 24.03 -9.05
C ALA A 12 14.18 24.07 -10.33
N GLU A 13 15.38 24.67 -10.28
CA GLU A 13 16.33 24.68 -11.39
C GLU A 13 16.81 23.27 -11.76
N HIS A 14 16.88 22.35 -10.80
CA HIS A 14 17.45 21.01 -10.99
C HIS A 14 16.36 19.95 -11.22
N PHE A 15 15.37 19.86 -10.33
CA PHE A 15 14.31 18.83 -10.42
C PHE A 15 13.01 19.33 -11.08
N GLY A 16 12.90 20.62 -11.39
CA GLY A 16 11.64 21.24 -11.80
C GLY A 16 10.64 21.36 -10.65
N THR A 17 9.42 21.78 -10.97
CA THR A 17 8.32 21.92 -10.00
C THR A 17 7.19 20.95 -10.31
N LEU A 18 6.33 20.70 -9.31
CA LEU A 18 5.03 20.08 -9.55
C LEU A 18 4.22 20.92 -10.56
N THR A 19 3.35 20.26 -11.32
CA THR A 19 2.27 20.96 -12.02
C THR A 19 1.36 21.63 -11.00
N GLU A 20 0.67 22.71 -11.38
CA GLU A 20 -0.21 23.42 -10.44
C GLU A 20 -1.28 22.49 -9.86
N ARG A 21 -1.83 21.61 -10.69
CA ARG A 21 -2.76 20.56 -10.30
C ARG A 21 -2.20 19.64 -9.20
N MET A 22 -0.98 19.12 -9.36
CA MET A 22 -0.38 18.23 -8.37
C MET A 22 0.05 18.97 -7.11
N LYS A 23 0.46 20.23 -7.23
CA LYS A 23 0.74 21.10 -6.08
C LYS A 23 -0.51 21.32 -5.25
N GLU A 24 -1.63 21.71 -5.88
CA GLU A 24 -2.90 21.87 -5.17
C GLU A 24 -3.37 20.55 -4.55
N PHE A 25 -3.30 19.43 -5.28
CA PHE A 25 -3.69 18.13 -4.73
C PHE A 25 -2.85 17.71 -3.52
N ARG A 26 -1.54 17.96 -3.58
CA ARG A 26 -0.61 17.73 -2.48
C ARG A 26 -1.00 18.54 -1.25
N GLU A 27 -1.22 19.85 -1.40
CA GLU A 27 -1.59 20.70 -0.25
C GLU A 27 -2.94 20.29 0.34
N GLU A 28 -3.94 19.96 -0.50
CA GLU A 28 -5.25 19.47 -0.02
C GLU A 28 -5.12 18.21 0.84
N VAL A 29 -4.26 17.26 0.47
CA VAL A 29 -4.03 16.04 1.25
C VAL A 29 -3.25 16.33 2.55
N LEU A 30 -2.34 17.30 2.53
CA LEU A 30 -1.55 17.69 3.72
C LEU A 30 -2.35 18.50 4.74
N ASP A 31 -3.26 19.36 4.27
CA ASP A 31 -4.12 20.19 5.11
C ASP A 31 -5.33 19.41 5.65
N GLU A 32 -5.59 18.20 5.14
CA GLU A 32 -6.69 17.36 5.56
C GLU A 32 -6.54 16.91 7.03
N LYS A 33 -7.62 17.09 7.80
CA LYS A 33 -7.68 16.63 9.19
C LYS A 33 -8.04 15.16 9.21
N PRO A 34 -7.20 14.27 9.77
CA PRO A 34 -7.50 12.84 9.75
C PRO A 34 -8.61 12.50 10.76
N TYR A 35 -9.66 11.82 10.31
CA TYR A 35 -10.71 11.30 11.19
C TYR A 35 -10.63 9.78 11.38
N ILE A 36 -11.14 9.30 12.50
CA ILE A 36 -11.49 7.88 12.67
C ILE A 36 -12.70 7.54 11.80
N ASP A 37 -12.60 6.47 11.01
CA ASP A 37 -13.65 6.00 10.11
C ASP A 37 -14.14 4.60 10.51
N ALA A 38 -15.44 4.51 10.83
CA ALA A 38 -16.08 3.27 11.25
C ALA A 38 -16.64 2.44 10.09
N GLN A 39 -16.73 2.96 8.86
CA GLN A 39 -17.44 2.29 7.76
C GLN A 39 -16.89 0.88 7.50
N ARG A 40 -15.57 0.75 7.38
CA ARG A 40 -14.91 -0.53 7.16
C ARG A 40 -15.13 -1.51 8.33
N ALA A 41 -15.10 -1.03 9.57
CA ALA A 41 -15.36 -1.85 10.76
C ALA A 41 -16.81 -2.37 10.81
N ILE A 42 -17.78 -1.54 10.45
CA ILE A 42 -19.20 -1.93 10.37
C ILE A 42 -19.39 -3.02 9.31
N LEU A 43 -18.89 -2.79 8.10
CA LEU A 43 -18.98 -3.76 7.00
C LEU A 43 -18.29 -5.08 7.35
N ALA A 44 -17.13 -5.03 8.00
CA ALA A 44 -16.44 -6.22 8.48
C ALA A 44 -17.24 -6.98 9.54
N THR A 45 -17.85 -6.26 10.49
CA THR A 45 -18.71 -6.85 11.52
C THR A 45 -19.91 -7.57 10.89
N LEU A 46 -20.56 -6.95 9.92
CA LEU A 46 -21.69 -7.54 9.19
C LEU A 46 -21.27 -8.83 8.48
N ALA A 47 -20.16 -8.80 7.74
CA ALA A 47 -19.66 -9.98 7.04
C ALA A 47 -19.31 -11.12 8.01
N TYR A 48 -18.73 -10.83 9.17
CA TYR A 48 -18.43 -11.85 10.17
C TYR A 48 -19.71 -12.44 10.79
N LYS A 49 -20.71 -11.61 11.11
CA LYS A 49 -22.02 -12.07 11.63
C LYS A 49 -22.75 -12.96 10.63
N GLU A 50 -22.72 -12.62 9.34
CA GLU A 50 -23.36 -13.39 8.26
C GLU A 50 -22.66 -14.73 7.97
N ASN A 51 -21.43 -14.94 8.47
CA ASN A 51 -20.59 -16.08 8.09
C ASN A 51 -19.97 -16.82 9.28
N LEU A 52 -20.65 -16.84 10.43
CA LEU A 52 -20.14 -17.50 11.65
C LEU A 52 -19.84 -19.01 11.46
N ASN A 53 -20.54 -19.67 10.54
CA ASN A 53 -20.35 -21.09 10.21
C ASN A 53 -19.14 -21.37 9.31
N GLN A 54 -18.49 -20.35 8.75
CA GLN A 54 -17.40 -20.53 7.80
C GLN A 54 -16.03 -20.63 8.50
N PRO A 55 -15.07 -21.36 7.91
CA PRO A 55 -13.68 -21.32 8.36
C PRO A 55 -13.11 -19.90 8.21
N ARG A 56 -12.13 -19.53 9.04
CA ARG A 56 -11.63 -18.15 9.14
C ARG A 56 -11.16 -17.58 7.80
N VAL A 57 -10.49 -18.38 6.97
CA VAL A 57 -10.04 -17.97 5.63
C VAL A 57 -11.20 -17.53 4.73
N MET A 58 -12.33 -18.24 4.79
CA MET A 58 -13.54 -17.90 4.04
C MET A 58 -14.24 -16.67 4.61
N VAL A 59 -14.27 -16.52 5.95
CA VAL A 59 -14.80 -15.31 6.60
C VAL A 59 -14.01 -14.08 6.17
N ARG A 60 -12.67 -14.16 6.11
CA ARG A 60 -11.82 -13.04 5.66
C ARG A 60 -12.06 -12.68 4.20
N ALA A 61 -12.16 -13.67 3.30
CA ALA A 61 -12.45 -13.40 1.89
C ALA A 61 -13.82 -12.72 1.69
N LYS A 62 -14.86 -13.23 2.37
CA LYS A 62 -16.20 -12.63 2.32
C LYS A 62 -16.27 -11.26 3.01
N MET A 63 -15.45 -11.04 4.04
CA MET A 63 -15.30 -9.73 4.66
C MET A 63 -14.72 -8.72 3.67
N LEU A 64 -13.64 -9.08 2.98
CA LEU A 64 -13.06 -8.20 1.97
C LEU A 64 -14.04 -7.94 0.82
N GLU A 65 -14.75 -8.98 0.33
CA GLU A 65 -15.83 -8.83 -0.67
C GLU A 65 -16.88 -7.83 -0.19
N LYS A 66 -17.43 -8.01 1.02
CA LYS A 66 -18.43 -7.08 1.60
C LYS A 66 -17.90 -5.65 1.69
N VAL A 67 -16.67 -5.47 2.16
CA VAL A 67 -16.06 -4.13 2.29
C VAL A 67 -15.90 -3.49 0.92
N LEU A 68 -15.26 -4.18 -0.03
CA LEU A 68 -14.99 -3.65 -1.36
C LEU A 68 -16.26 -3.40 -2.18
N ASP A 69 -17.31 -4.20 -2.01
CA ASP A 69 -18.57 -4.00 -2.73
C ASP A 69 -19.38 -2.80 -2.18
N ASN A 70 -19.22 -2.45 -0.89
CA ASN A 70 -20.13 -1.54 -0.20
C ASN A 70 -19.48 -0.27 0.38
N MET A 71 -18.15 -0.21 0.52
CA MET A 71 -17.48 1.00 1.02
C MET A 71 -17.72 2.18 0.09
N SER A 72 -17.74 3.39 0.64
CA SER A 72 -17.84 4.61 -0.15
C SER A 72 -16.62 4.76 -1.06
N ILE A 73 -16.86 5.13 -2.32
CA ILE A 73 -15.80 5.40 -3.29
C ILE A 73 -15.93 6.82 -3.85
N TYR A 74 -14.80 7.43 -4.17
CA TYR A 74 -14.72 8.73 -4.86
C TYR A 74 -13.45 8.82 -5.71
N ILE A 75 -13.43 9.77 -6.64
CA ILE A 75 -12.25 10.15 -7.41
C ILE A 75 -12.03 11.63 -7.14
N GLU A 76 -10.86 12.00 -6.64
CA GLU A 76 -10.54 13.40 -6.39
C GLU A 76 -10.47 14.17 -7.70
N ASP A 77 -10.95 15.42 -7.71
CA ASP A 77 -11.01 16.27 -8.89
C ASP A 77 -9.66 16.39 -9.60
N LYS A 78 -8.57 16.41 -8.82
CA LYS A 78 -7.19 16.55 -9.29
C LYS A 78 -6.46 15.22 -9.47
N SER A 79 -7.06 14.08 -9.16
CA SER A 79 -6.37 12.80 -9.27
C SER A 79 -6.41 12.24 -10.70
N LEU A 80 -5.28 11.68 -11.15
CA LEU A 80 -5.15 10.85 -12.36
C LEU A 80 -5.44 9.36 -12.08
N LEU A 81 -5.59 8.99 -10.81
CA LEU A 81 -5.78 7.62 -10.35
C LEU A 81 -7.08 7.49 -9.54
N ALA A 82 -7.75 6.36 -9.69
CA ALA A 82 -8.92 5.98 -8.90
C ALA A 82 -8.52 5.12 -7.69
N GLY A 83 -9.26 5.23 -6.59
CA GLY A 83 -9.05 4.40 -5.39
C GLY A 83 -8.91 5.21 -4.11
N ASN A 84 -9.74 4.96 -3.11
CA ASN A 84 -9.64 5.50 -1.75
C ASN A 84 -9.74 4.39 -0.69
N GLN A 85 -9.09 4.61 0.47
CA GLN A 85 -9.06 3.64 1.59
C GLN A 85 -10.27 3.76 2.53
N ALA A 86 -10.75 4.99 2.71
CA ALA A 86 -11.78 5.37 3.67
C ALA A 86 -12.71 6.42 3.05
N THR A 87 -13.71 6.90 3.80
CA THR A 87 -14.72 7.86 3.30
C THR A 87 -14.14 9.22 2.90
N LYS A 88 -12.92 9.55 3.35
CA LYS A 88 -12.17 10.75 2.96
C LYS A 88 -10.66 10.48 3.01
N ASN A 89 -9.87 11.30 2.32
CA ASN A 89 -8.42 11.21 2.36
C ASN A 89 -7.92 11.37 3.80
N ARG A 90 -6.87 10.65 4.17
CA ARG A 90 -6.24 10.65 5.51
C ARG A 90 -7.10 10.14 6.66
N ASN A 91 -8.37 9.78 6.43
CA ASN A 91 -9.15 9.08 7.44
C ASN A 91 -8.56 7.69 7.72
N ALA A 92 -8.54 7.29 8.99
CA ALA A 92 -8.06 5.98 9.42
C ALA A 92 -9.25 5.02 9.63
N PRO A 93 -9.38 3.94 8.82
CA PRO A 93 -10.36 2.92 9.07
C PRO A 93 -10.03 2.10 10.32
N ILE A 94 -11.06 1.63 11.02
CA ILE A 94 -10.92 0.70 12.15
C ILE A 94 -10.97 -0.77 11.67
N PHE A 95 -10.11 -1.60 12.24
CA PHE A 95 -9.95 -3.02 11.90
C PHE A 95 -10.20 -3.90 13.13
N PRO A 96 -11.48 -4.11 13.46
CA PRO A 96 -11.88 -4.69 14.74
C PRO A 96 -11.50 -6.16 14.90
N GLU A 97 -11.21 -6.87 13.80
CA GLU A 97 -10.73 -8.25 13.84
C GLU A 97 -9.35 -8.41 14.48
N TYR A 98 -8.57 -7.34 14.60
CA TYR A 98 -7.27 -7.37 15.26
C TYR A 98 -7.43 -6.98 16.72
N THR A 99 -8.04 -5.82 16.95
CA THR A 99 -8.35 -5.34 18.30
C THR A 99 -9.45 -4.28 18.25
N MET A 100 -10.25 -4.21 19.32
CA MET A 100 -11.12 -3.08 19.62
C MET A 100 -10.75 -2.40 20.94
N GLU A 101 -9.84 -2.98 21.72
CA GLU A 101 -9.60 -2.58 23.11
C GLU A 101 -9.10 -1.15 23.21
N PHE A 102 -7.96 -0.83 22.58
CA PHE A 102 -7.44 0.54 22.61
C PHE A 102 -8.39 1.53 21.93
N VAL A 103 -9.11 1.09 20.89
CA VAL A 103 -10.06 1.94 20.17
C VAL A 103 -11.16 2.40 21.12
N MET A 104 -11.70 1.49 21.94
CA MET A 104 -12.72 1.79 22.93
C MET A 104 -12.19 2.60 24.10
N ASN A 105 -10.99 2.29 24.58
CA ASN A 105 -10.36 2.99 25.71
C ASN A 105 -9.99 4.44 25.36
N GLU A 106 -9.76 4.73 24.08
CA GLU A 106 -9.24 6.03 23.63
C GLU A 106 -10.24 6.88 22.83
N LEU A 107 -11.52 6.49 22.76
CA LEU A 107 -12.57 7.20 22.00
C LEU A 107 -12.62 8.72 22.29
N ASP A 108 -12.41 9.11 23.54
CA ASP A 108 -12.45 10.52 23.99
C ASP A 108 -11.05 11.12 24.18
N GLN A 109 -10.00 10.39 23.76
CA GLN A 109 -8.59 10.76 23.91
C GLN A 109 -7.89 11.01 22.58
N PHE A 110 -8.38 10.47 21.44
CA PHE A 110 -7.73 10.64 20.13
C PHE A 110 -7.38 12.10 19.78
N GLU A 111 -8.29 13.03 20.08
CA GLU A 111 -8.10 14.47 19.81
C GLU A 111 -7.16 15.17 20.81
N LYS A 112 -6.86 14.52 21.94
CA LYS A 112 -6.05 15.07 23.05
C LYS A 112 -4.61 14.55 23.05
N ARG A 113 -4.26 13.69 22.10
CA ARG A 113 -2.91 13.14 21.96
C ARG A 113 -1.91 14.25 21.61
N ASP A 114 -0.65 14.02 21.94
CA ASP A 114 0.49 14.90 21.66
C ASP A 114 1.14 14.67 20.28
N GLY A 115 0.80 13.54 19.64
CA GLY A 115 1.18 13.17 18.28
C GLY A 115 0.14 12.25 17.65
N ASP A 116 0.12 12.17 16.32
CA ASP A 116 -0.85 11.36 15.55
C ASP A 116 -2.30 11.58 16.02
N ILE A 117 -2.70 12.84 16.04
CA ILE A 117 -4.03 13.29 16.46
C ILE A 117 -5.06 12.88 15.41
N PHE A 118 -6.12 12.21 15.86
CA PHE A 118 -7.28 11.87 15.02
C PHE A 118 -8.55 12.52 15.59
N TYR A 119 -9.39 13.03 14.72
CA TYR A 119 -10.70 13.54 15.07
C TYR A 119 -11.76 12.44 15.01
N ILE A 120 -12.80 12.54 15.81
CA ILE A 120 -13.86 11.53 15.82
C ILE A 120 -15.21 12.15 16.12
N THR A 121 -16.20 11.86 15.27
CA THR A 121 -17.57 12.35 15.47
C THR A 121 -18.31 11.51 16.50
N GLU A 122 -19.29 12.10 17.20
CA GLU A 122 -20.15 11.35 18.13
C GLU A 122 -20.88 10.19 17.45
N LYS A 123 -21.30 10.36 16.20
CA LYS A 123 -21.88 9.28 15.37
C LYS A 123 -20.89 8.13 15.20
N THR A 124 -19.63 8.42 14.88
CA THR A 124 -18.59 7.40 14.75
C THR A 124 -18.36 6.67 16.09
N LYS A 125 -18.35 7.39 17.22
CA LYS A 125 -18.22 6.77 18.55
C LYS A 125 -19.37 5.82 18.85
N GLU A 126 -20.60 6.23 18.56
CA GLU A 126 -21.81 5.39 18.74
C GLU A 126 -21.74 4.13 17.88
N GLN A 127 -21.38 4.27 16.60
CA GLN A 127 -21.20 3.13 15.70
C GLN A 127 -20.13 2.14 16.19
N LEU A 128 -19.00 2.62 16.71
CA LEU A 128 -17.95 1.76 17.25
C LEU A 128 -18.40 1.06 18.54
N ARG A 129 -19.13 1.75 19.43
CA ARG A 129 -19.74 1.17 20.63
C ARG A 129 -20.73 0.05 20.27
N GLU A 130 -21.52 0.22 19.22
CA GLU A 130 -22.51 -0.77 18.77
C GLU A 130 -21.87 -2.09 18.31
N ILE A 131 -20.75 -2.00 17.58
CA ILE A 131 -20.06 -3.21 17.06
C ILE A 131 -19.11 -3.85 18.07
N ALA A 132 -18.60 -3.10 19.06
CA ALA A 132 -17.58 -3.58 20.00
C ALA A 132 -17.94 -4.90 20.73
N PRO A 133 -19.18 -5.12 21.22
CA PRO A 133 -19.54 -6.37 21.89
C PRO A 133 -19.35 -7.62 21.03
N PHE A 134 -19.53 -7.52 19.70
CA PHE A 134 -19.32 -8.66 18.79
C PHE A 134 -17.86 -9.08 18.70
N TRP A 135 -16.93 -8.13 18.89
CA TRP A 135 -15.50 -8.34 18.76
C TRP A 135 -14.83 -8.71 20.08
N GLN A 136 -15.53 -8.62 21.21
CA GLN A 136 -15.04 -9.10 22.49
C GLN A 136 -14.71 -10.60 22.39
N ASN A 137 -13.48 -10.98 22.73
CA ASN A 137 -12.94 -12.34 22.59
C ASN A 137 -12.94 -12.92 21.17
N ASN A 138 -13.25 -12.11 20.15
CA ASN A 138 -13.36 -12.54 18.75
C ASN A 138 -12.40 -11.77 17.83
N ASN A 139 -11.24 -11.39 18.36
CA ASN A 139 -10.21 -10.65 17.66
C ASN A 139 -8.82 -11.28 17.89
N LEU A 140 -7.82 -10.84 17.11
CA LEU A 140 -6.45 -11.34 17.20
C LEU A 140 -5.87 -11.14 18.60
N ARG A 141 -6.00 -9.95 19.19
CA ARG A 141 -5.43 -9.63 20.50
C ARG A 141 -5.92 -10.58 21.59
N ALA A 142 -7.23 -10.72 21.74
CA ALA A 142 -7.82 -11.59 22.76
C ALA A 142 -7.42 -13.06 22.61
N ARG A 143 -7.30 -13.55 21.37
CA ARG A 143 -6.85 -14.92 21.10
C ARG A 143 -5.34 -15.09 21.28
N GLY A 144 -4.55 -14.09 20.91
CA GLY A 144 -3.11 -14.09 21.08
C GLY A 144 -2.71 -14.04 22.54
N GLU A 145 -3.36 -13.18 23.33
CA GLU A 145 -3.15 -13.09 24.78
C GLU A 145 -3.50 -14.39 25.51
N ALA A 146 -4.55 -15.10 25.06
CA ALA A 146 -4.89 -16.41 25.63
C ALA A 146 -3.85 -17.51 25.34
N LEU A 147 -2.96 -17.31 24.35
CA LEU A 147 -1.87 -18.23 24.01
C LEU A 147 -0.55 -17.85 24.68
N LEU A 148 -0.44 -16.65 25.25
CA LEU A 148 0.79 -16.21 25.89
C LEU A 148 1.01 -16.97 27.20
N PRO A 149 2.21 -17.58 27.41
CA PRO A 149 2.55 -18.19 28.68
C PRO A 149 2.47 -17.17 29.82
N GLU A 150 2.02 -17.60 30.99
CA GLU A 150 1.91 -16.73 32.16
C GLU A 150 3.27 -16.12 32.55
N GLU A 151 4.35 -16.86 32.32
CA GLU A 151 5.74 -16.46 32.58
C GLU A 151 6.17 -15.24 31.76
N VAL A 152 5.55 -14.98 30.60
CA VAL A 152 5.93 -13.83 29.77
C VAL A 152 5.23 -12.53 30.19
N ARG A 153 4.15 -12.63 30.98
CA ARG A 153 3.29 -11.50 31.34
C ARG A 153 4.06 -10.39 32.06
N VAL A 154 4.95 -10.74 32.98
CA VAL A 154 5.77 -9.77 33.72
C VAL A 154 6.65 -8.91 32.81
N PHE A 155 7.17 -9.47 31.70
CA PHE A 155 8.02 -8.72 30.77
C PHE A 155 7.21 -7.77 29.89
N MET A 156 5.97 -8.15 29.57
CA MET A 156 5.04 -7.27 28.85
C MET A 156 4.52 -6.14 29.73
N GLU A 157 4.14 -6.43 30.98
CA GLU A 157 3.67 -5.44 31.96
C GLU A 157 4.76 -4.41 32.31
N THR A 158 6.01 -4.85 32.41
CA THR A 158 7.16 -3.96 32.68
C THR A 158 7.64 -3.20 31.44
N GLY A 159 7.17 -3.56 30.24
CA GLY A 159 7.58 -2.94 28.99
C GLY A 159 8.98 -3.34 28.51
N VAL A 160 9.56 -4.43 29.02
CA VAL A 160 10.86 -4.97 28.56
C VAL A 160 10.80 -5.36 27.09
N PHE A 161 9.69 -5.98 26.67
CA PHE A 161 9.30 -6.08 25.26
C PHE A 161 7.78 -5.94 25.15
N GLY A 162 7.30 -5.46 24.00
CA GLY A 162 5.89 -5.23 23.74
C GLY A 162 5.39 -5.98 22.51
N MET A 163 4.16 -6.48 22.59
CA MET A 163 3.47 -7.15 21.47
C MET A 163 2.40 -6.24 20.82
N GLU A 164 2.34 -4.96 21.20
CA GLU A 164 1.36 -3.97 20.71
C GLU A 164 1.28 -3.92 19.19
N GLY A 165 2.43 -3.96 18.50
CA GLY A 165 2.48 -3.93 17.04
C GLY A 165 1.88 -5.18 16.38
N LYS A 166 2.08 -6.36 16.97
CA LYS A 166 1.67 -7.66 16.42
C LYS A 166 0.25 -8.07 16.80
N LEU A 167 -0.22 -7.70 17.99
CA LEU A 167 -1.56 -8.06 18.46
C LEU A 167 -2.64 -7.05 18.04
N ASN A 168 -2.27 -5.81 17.70
CA ASN A 168 -3.23 -4.79 17.25
C ASN A 168 -3.35 -4.66 15.72
N ALA A 169 -2.57 -5.41 14.96
CA ALA A 169 -2.54 -5.26 13.51
C ALA A 169 -2.23 -6.55 12.76
N GLY A 170 -2.55 -6.58 11.47
CA GLY A 170 -1.96 -7.57 10.57
C GLY A 170 -0.48 -7.30 10.34
N ASP A 171 0.24 -8.29 9.81
CA ASP A 171 1.67 -8.17 9.55
C ASP A 171 1.96 -7.17 8.43
N ALA A 172 1.62 -7.49 7.18
CA ALA A 172 2.20 -6.85 5.99
C ALA A 172 3.73 -7.00 5.97
N HIS A 173 4.52 -5.93 6.11
CA HIS A 173 5.99 -5.98 6.05
C HIS A 173 6.52 -6.84 4.90
N LEU A 174 6.02 -6.58 3.69
CA LEU A 174 6.35 -7.32 2.48
C LEU A 174 6.17 -6.45 1.24
N ALA A 175 6.71 -6.92 0.11
CA ALA A 175 6.32 -6.50 -1.22
C ALA A 175 5.66 -7.70 -1.92
N VAL A 176 4.46 -7.50 -2.48
CA VAL A 176 3.83 -8.55 -3.28
C VAL A 176 4.46 -8.63 -4.67
N ASN A 177 4.17 -9.70 -5.41
CA ASN A 177 4.70 -9.86 -6.76
C ASN A 177 3.91 -9.00 -7.77
N TYR A 178 4.16 -7.68 -7.77
CA TYR A 178 3.54 -6.72 -8.68
C TYR A 178 3.83 -7.05 -10.15
N GLU A 179 5.06 -7.48 -10.47
CA GLU A 179 5.47 -7.87 -11.82
C GLU A 179 4.51 -8.93 -12.41
N ARG A 180 4.23 -9.99 -11.63
CA ARG A 180 3.30 -11.02 -12.07
C ARG A 180 1.87 -10.53 -12.20
N ILE A 181 1.41 -9.64 -11.31
CA ILE A 181 0.07 -9.05 -11.43
C ILE A 181 -0.03 -8.24 -12.73
N LEU A 182 0.99 -7.47 -13.08
CA LEU A 182 1.01 -6.67 -14.31
C LEU A 182 1.06 -7.54 -15.57
N LYS A 183 1.82 -8.64 -15.54
CA LYS A 183 2.01 -9.54 -16.67
C LYS A 183 0.83 -10.50 -16.90
N ASP A 184 0.34 -11.12 -15.83
CA ASP A 184 -0.67 -12.18 -15.90
C ASP A 184 -2.10 -11.64 -15.72
N GLY A 185 -2.25 -10.47 -15.07
CA GLY A 185 -3.52 -10.00 -14.52
C GLY A 185 -4.07 -10.93 -13.43
N LEU A 186 -5.07 -10.49 -12.66
CA LEU A 186 -5.77 -11.39 -11.72
C LEU A 186 -6.48 -12.55 -12.43
N ARG A 187 -6.78 -12.43 -13.72
CA ARG A 187 -7.28 -13.52 -14.56
C ARG A 187 -6.31 -14.70 -14.63
N GLY A 188 -5.00 -14.45 -14.72
CA GLY A 188 -4.00 -15.52 -14.68
C GLY A 188 -3.97 -16.25 -13.33
N TYR A 189 -4.12 -15.51 -12.23
CA TYR A 189 -4.27 -16.11 -10.89
C TYR A 189 -5.56 -16.93 -10.77
N GLU A 190 -6.68 -16.42 -11.29
CA GLU A 190 -7.96 -17.13 -11.30
C GLU A 190 -7.86 -18.47 -12.03
N LYS A 191 -7.22 -18.47 -13.20
CA LYS A 191 -6.95 -19.69 -13.97
C LYS A 191 -6.15 -20.69 -13.14
N ARG A 192 -5.01 -20.27 -12.58
CA ARG A 192 -4.11 -21.13 -11.77
C ARG A 192 -4.83 -21.72 -10.56
N VAL A 193 -5.63 -20.92 -9.86
CA VAL A 193 -6.38 -21.35 -8.67
C VAL A 193 -7.46 -22.36 -9.04
N LYS A 194 -8.17 -22.16 -10.16
CA LYS A 194 -9.15 -23.14 -10.67
C LYS A 194 -8.50 -24.47 -11.02
N GLU A 195 -7.34 -24.43 -11.67
CA GLU A 195 -6.56 -25.63 -12.01
C GLU A 195 -6.11 -26.40 -10.76
N TYR A 196 -5.50 -25.72 -9.77
CA TYR A 196 -5.10 -26.37 -8.52
C TYR A 196 -6.27 -26.91 -7.73
N LYS A 197 -7.37 -26.15 -7.65
CA LYS A 197 -8.58 -26.60 -6.96
C LYS A 197 -9.18 -27.85 -7.61
N ALA A 198 -9.19 -27.93 -8.95
CA ALA A 198 -9.72 -29.08 -9.67
C ALA A 198 -8.84 -30.34 -9.51
N ALA A 199 -7.54 -30.16 -9.24
CA ALA A 199 -6.61 -31.26 -9.04
C ALA A 199 -6.61 -31.85 -7.61
N LEU A 200 -7.39 -31.29 -6.68
CA LEU A 200 -7.45 -31.78 -5.31
C LEU A 200 -8.22 -33.11 -5.23
N ASP A 201 -7.61 -34.10 -4.60
CA ASP A 201 -8.31 -35.28 -4.09
C ASP A 201 -8.96 -34.95 -2.75
N LEU A 202 -10.29 -34.81 -2.73
CA LEU A 202 -11.05 -34.45 -1.53
C LEU A 202 -11.27 -35.63 -0.56
N THR A 203 -10.80 -36.84 -0.90
CA THR A 203 -10.75 -37.95 0.05
C THR A 203 -9.55 -37.85 0.99
N ASN A 204 -8.54 -37.03 0.65
CA ASN A 204 -7.44 -36.68 1.53
C ASN A 204 -7.84 -35.48 2.43
N PRO A 205 -7.91 -35.65 3.78
CA PRO A 205 -8.27 -34.59 4.71
C PRO A 205 -7.40 -33.32 4.60
N ASP A 206 -6.11 -33.45 4.29
CA ASP A 206 -5.19 -32.32 4.17
C ASP A 206 -5.53 -31.38 3.00
N ASN A 207 -6.35 -31.84 2.05
CA ASN A 207 -6.78 -31.03 0.91
C ASN A 207 -8.02 -30.19 1.21
N ILE A 208 -8.71 -30.41 2.33
CA ILE A 208 -9.92 -29.63 2.68
C ILE A 208 -9.55 -28.16 2.95
N ASP A 209 -8.47 -27.92 3.69
CA ASP A 209 -8.00 -26.56 3.96
C ASP A 209 -7.56 -25.85 2.67
N LYS A 210 -6.89 -26.56 1.76
CA LYS A 210 -6.53 -26.04 0.43
C LYS A 210 -7.77 -25.70 -0.39
N TYR A 211 -8.79 -26.56 -0.37
CA TYR A 211 -10.05 -26.31 -1.07
C TYR A 211 -10.74 -25.04 -0.55
N CYS A 212 -10.80 -24.86 0.78
CA CYS A 212 -11.30 -23.64 1.40
C CYS A 212 -10.46 -22.41 1.03
N PHE A 213 -9.13 -22.52 1.07
CA PHE A 213 -8.23 -21.44 0.65
C PHE A 213 -8.45 -21.04 -0.81
N TYR A 214 -8.54 -21.99 -1.73
CA TYR A 214 -8.79 -21.68 -3.15
C TYR A 214 -10.14 -21.03 -3.39
N ASN A 215 -11.20 -21.43 -2.67
CA ASN A 215 -12.48 -20.74 -2.74
C ASN A 215 -12.38 -19.31 -2.21
N ALA A 216 -11.65 -19.09 -1.10
CA ALA A 216 -11.41 -17.76 -0.56
C ALA A 216 -10.68 -16.87 -1.59
N VAL A 217 -9.65 -17.40 -2.25
CA VAL A 217 -8.93 -16.68 -3.31
C VAL A 217 -9.86 -16.32 -4.47
N LEU A 218 -10.70 -17.23 -4.95
CA LEU A 218 -11.66 -16.94 -6.03
C LEU A 218 -12.67 -15.84 -5.66
N ILE A 219 -13.13 -15.79 -4.41
CA ILE A 219 -13.98 -14.71 -3.89
C ILE A 219 -13.22 -13.38 -3.93
N VAL A 220 -11.99 -13.34 -3.43
CA VAL A 220 -11.17 -12.13 -3.41
C VAL A 220 -10.89 -11.62 -4.83
N LEU A 221 -10.51 -12.49 -5.77
CA LEU A 221 -10.25 -12.09 -7.16
C LEU A 221 -11.48 -11.44 -7.81
N LYS A 222 -12.68 -11.99 -7.55
CA LYS A 222 -13.95 -11.42 -7.99
C LYS A 222 -14.22 -10.06 -7.32
N ALA A 223 -14.03 -9.97 -6.00
CA ALA A 223 -14.22 -8.73 -5.25
C ALA A 223 -13.32 -7.59 -5.75
N VAL A 224 -12.05 -7.88 -6.03
CA VAL A 224 -11.10 -6.88 -6.57
C VAL A 224 -11.52 -6.42 -7.96
N ARG A 225 -11.95 -7.35 -8.83
CA ARG A 225 -12.50 -7.01 -10.15
C ARG A 225 -13.75 -6.12 -10.03
N ASN A 226 -14.66 -6.45 -9.12
CA ASN A 226 -15.85 -5.65 -8.87
C ASN A 226 -15.50 -4.25 -8.37
N PHE A 227 -14.56 -4.15 -7.41
CA PHE A 227 -14.08 -2.87 -6.88
C PHE A 227 -13.54 -1.96 -7.96
N ALA A 228 -12.65 -2.47 -8.83
CA ALA A 228 -12.13 -1.73 -9.97
C ALA A 228 -13.26 -1.27 -10.92
N ASN A 229 -14.22 -2.16 -11.21
CA ASN A 229 -15.38 -1.82 -12.05
C ASN A 229 -16.28 -0.75 -11.41
N ARG A 230 -16.40 -0.69 -10.08
CA ARG A 230 -17.14 0.40 -9.40
C ARG A 230 -16.51 1.76 -9.70
N TYR A 231 -15.18 1.87 -9.74
CA TYR A 231 -14.50 3.09 -10.18
C TYR A 231 -14.65 3.36 -11.67
N SER A 232 -14.68 2.31 -12.49
CA SER A 232 -14.95 2.46 -13.93
C SER A 232 -16.29 3.14 -14.18
N VAL A 233 -17.35 2.66 -13.51
CA VAL A 233 -18.69 3.24 -13.58
C VAL A 233 -18.70 4.66 -13.02
N LEU A 234 -18.13 4.88 -11.83
CA LEU A 234 -18.07 6.22 -11.22
C LEU A 234 -17.34 7.23 -12.12
N ALA A 235 -16.20 6.88 -12.69
CA ALA A 235 -15.43 7.76 -13.55
C ALA A 235 -16.23 8.13 -14.82
N LYS A 236 -16.97 7.18 -15.39
CA LYS A 236 -17.86 7.45 -16.51
C LYS A 236 -18.99 8.40 -16.13
N ASP A 237 -19.64 8.17 -14.99
CA ASP A 237 -20.73 9.02 -14.49
C ASP A 237 -20.26 10.46 -14.20
N LEU A 238 -19.02 10.62 -13.72
CA LEU A 238 -18.39 11.92 -13.53
C LEU A 238 -18.08 12.57 -14.88
N ALA A 239 -17.54 11.82 -15.85
CA ALA A 239 -17.22 12.33 -17.18
C ALA A 239 -18.46 12.84 -17.94
N GLU A 240 -19.63 12.23 -17.73
CA GLU A 240 -20.89 12.67 -18.33
C GLU A 240 -21.35 14.03 -17.80
N LYS A 241 -20.99 14.37 -16.56
CA LYS A 241 -21.35 15.63 -15.87
C LYS A 241 -20.25 16.70 -15.97
N GLU A 242 -19.06 16.32 -16.42
CA GLU A 242 -17.89 17.19 -16.49
C GLU A 242 -18.00 18.18 -17.66
N LEU A 243 -17.75 19.45 -17.35
CA LEU A 243 -17.79 20.56 -18.32
C LEU A 243 -16.41 20.82 -18.93
N ASN A 244 -15.34 20.61 -18.15
CA ASN A 244 -13.96 20.73 -18.63
C ASN A 244 -13.62 19.54 -19.54
N GLN A 245 -13.30 19.83 -20.81
CA GLN A 245 -13.06 18.77 -21.80
C GLN A 245 -11.81 17.93 -21.53
N GLU A 246 -10.75 18.54 -20.99
CA GLU A 246 -9.52 17.81 -20.63
C GLU A 246 -9.80 16.85 -19.49
N ARG A 247 -10.45 17.33 -18.41
CA ARG A 247 -10.84 16.48 -17.28
C ARG A 247 -11.80 15.37 -17.69
N LYS A 248 -12.72 15.66 -18.61
CA LYS A 248 -13.63 14.65 -19.16
C LYS A 248 -12.88 13.52 -19.87
N ILE A 249 -11.88 13.84 -20.70
CA ILE A 249 -11.04 12.84 -21.37
C ILE A 249 -10.29 11.99 -20.35
N GLU A 250 -9.73 12.62 -19.31
CA GLU A 250 -9.06 11.89 -18.23
C GLU A 250 -9.99 10.94 -17.48
N LEU A 251 -11.21 11.38 -17.16
CA LEU A 251 -12.20 10.56 -16.47
C LEU A 251 -12.66 9.38 -17.34
N LEU A 252 -12.81 9.59 -18.65
CA LEU A 252 -13.06 8.49 -19.59
C LEU A 252 -11.89 7.51 -19.66
N GLU A 253 -10.65 8.00 -19.59
CA GLU A 253 -9.48 7.15 -19.55
C GLU A 253 -9.36 6.37 -18.24
N ILE A 254 -9.63 7.00 -17.09
CA ILE A 254 -9.74 6.32 -15.79
C ILE A 254 -10.83 5.23 -15.88
N SER A 255 -11.97 5.53 -16.51
CA SER A 255 -13.05 4.56 -16.70
C SER A 255 -12.58 3.34 -17.51
N ARG A 256 -11.92 3.59 -18.64
CA ARG A 256 -11.35 2.54 -19.51
C ARG A 256 -10.33 1.69 -18.75
N ILE A 257 -9.39 2.31 -18.06
CA ILE A 257 -8.34 1.62 -17.29
C ILE A 257 -8.97 0.77 -16.18
N CYS A 258 -9.86 1.34 -15.36
CA CYS A 258 -10.46 0.63 -14.23
C CYS A 258 -11.41 -0.50 -14.66
N SER A 259 -11.91 -0.49 -15.90
CA SER A 259 -12.67 -1.62 -16.46
C SER A 259 -11.79 -2.84 -16.78
N LYS A 260 -10.47 -2.63 -16.90
CA LYS A 260 -9.48 -3.60 -17.35
C LYS A 260 -8.60 -4.10 -16.20
N VAL A 261 -7.87 -3.19 -15.54
CA VAL A 261 -6.88 -3.55 -14.50
C VAL A 261 -7.48 -3.46 -13.09
N PRO A 262 -7.04 -4.32 -12.14
CA PRO A 262 -5.94 -5.28 -12.24
C PRO A 262 -6.35 -6.67 -12.77
N TYR A 263 -7.59 -6.83 -13.28
CA TYR A 263 -8.07 -8.16 -13.70
C TYR A 263 -7.37 -8.70 -14.94
N GLU A 264 -7.28 -7.90 -15.99
CA GLU A 264 -6.48 -8.22 -17.17
C GLU A 264 -5.05 -7.66 -17.03
N PRO A 265 -4.07 -8.20 -17.80
CA PRO A 265 -2.73 -7.65 -17.87
C PRO A 265 -2.71 -6.15 -18.23
N ALA A 266 -1.72 -5.44 -17.70
CA ALA A 266 -1.49 -4.05 -18.09
C ALA A 266 -0.81 -3.98 -19.48
N GLU A 267 -1.20 -3.01 -20.29
CA GLU A 267 -0.67 -2.77 -21.64
C GLU A 267 -0.21 -1.34 -21.85
N THR A 268 -0.36 -0.45 -20.88
CA THR A 268 0.21 0.92 -20.87
C THR A 268 0.86 1.21 -19.53
N PHE A 269 1.75 2.21 -19.46
CA PHE A 269 2.34 2.67 -18.21
C PHE A 269 1.27 3.17 -17.23
N GLN A 270 0.24 3.87 -17.74
CA GLN A 270 -0.88 4.33 -16.91
C GLN A 270 -1.73 3.18 -16.35
N GLU A 271 -2.00 2.14 -17.15
CA GLU A 271 -2.63 0.91 -16.68
C GLU A 271 -1.79 0.21 -15.62
N ALA A 272 -0.47 0.17 -15.80
CA ALA A 272 0.44 -0.44 -14.83
C ALA A 272 0.43 0.31 -13.50
N VAL A 273 0.47 1.65 -13.52
CA VAL A 273 0.44 2.47 -12.29
C VAL A 273 -0.89 2.29 -11.56
N GLN A 274 -2.03 2.34 -12.26
CA GLN A 274 -3.35 2.13 -11.66
C GLN A 274 -3.50 0.70 -11.09
N SER A 275 -2.98 -0.31 -11.78
CA SER A 275 -2.98 -1.71 -11.32
C SER A 275 -2.20 -1.87 -10.02
N VAL A 276 -0.96 -1.36 -9.99
CA VAL A 276 -0.10 -1.37 -8.78
C VAL A 276 -0.75 -0.60 -7.64
N TRP A 277 -1.33 0.58 -7.91
CA TRP A 277 -2.05 1.37 -6.91
C TRP A 277 -3.25 0.61 -6.35
N PHE A 278 -4.07 -0.02 -7.18
CA PHE A 278 -5.21 -0.81 -6.68
C PHE A 278 -4.76 -1.94 -5.76
N ILE A 279 -3.72 -2.69 -6.10
CA ILE A 279 -3.22 -3.77 -5.25
C ILE A 279 -2.64 -3.21 -3.95
N GLN A 280 -1.82 -2.16 -4.02
CA GLN A 280 -1.27 -1.48 -2.85
C GLN A 280 -2.37 -0.99 -1.89
N LEU A 281 -3.44 -0.42 -2.45
CA LEU A 281 -4.57 0.11 -1.70
C LEU A 281 -5.40 -1.02 -1.06
N ILE A 282 -5.79 -2.03 -1.85
CA ILE A 282 -6.71 -3.07 -1.41
C ILE A 282 -6.11 -3.93 -0.30
N LEU A 283 -4.81 -4.24 -0.38
CA LEU A 283 -4.12 -4.97 0.69
C LEU A 283 -4.17 -4.21 2.03
N GLN A 284 -4.17 -2.87 1.97
CA GLN A 284 -4.31 -1.97 3.14
C GLN A 284 -5.77 -1.66 3.53
N ILE A 285 -6.74 -2.19 2.78
CA ILE A 285 -8.17 -2.25 3.16
C ILE A 285 -8.48 -3.62 3.79
N GLU A 286 -7.87 -4.69 3.26
CA GLU A 286 -7.95 -6.05 3.78
C GLU A 286 -7.34 -6.17 5.16
N SER A 287 -6.18 -5.55 5.36
CA SER A 287 -5.40 -5.58 6.60
C SER A 287 -4.91 -4.18 6.97
N ASN A 288 -4.77 -3.89 8.26
CA ASN A 288 -4.11 -2.67 8.74
C ASN A 288 -2.60 -2.85 8.92
N GLY A 289 -2.00 -3.92 8.39
CA GLY A 289 -0.54 -4.05 8.34
C GLY A 289 0.08 -2.85 7.63
N HIS A 290 1.22 -2.38 8.13
CA HIS A 290 2.00 -1.30 7.50
C HIS A 290 3.29 -1.88 6.89
N SER A 291 4.13 -1.04 6.30
CA SER A 291 5.32 -1.49 5.56
C SER A 291 5.01 -2.36 4.34
N LEU A 292 3.77 -2.27 3.82
CA LEU A 292 3.46 -2.81 2.49
C LEU A 292 4.19 -1.95 1.46
N SER A 293 5.14 -2.54 0.76
CA SER A 293 6.12 -1.82 -0.03
C SER A 293 5.96 -2.14 -1.51
N TYR A 294 6.23 -1.15 -2.36
CA TYR A 294 6.23 -1.31 -3.82
C TYR A 294 7.35 -2.24 -4.30
N GLY A 295 8.42 -2.42 -3.51
CA GLY A 295 9.57 -3.22 -3.93
C GLY A 295 10.39 -2.51 -5.02
N ARG A 296 10.98 -3.26 -5.96
CA ARG A 296 11.82 -2.73 -7.06
C ARG A 296 11.00 -2.10 -8.19
N PHE A 297 10.31 -1.01 -7.86
CA PHE A 297 9.33 -0.34 -8.72
C PHE A 297 9.91 0.05 -10.08
N ASP A 298 11.13 0.60 -10.10
CA ASP A 298 11.79 1.01 -11.34
C ASP A 298 12.17 -0.17 -12.24
N GLN A 299 12.16 -1.41 -11.78
CA GLN A 299 12.49 -2.58 -12.59
C GLN A 299 11.24 -3.17 -13.24
N TYR A 300 10.22 -3.53 -12.46
CA TYR A 300 9.03 -4.18 -13.01
C TYR A 300 8.12 -3.22 -13.78
N MET A 301 8.22 -1.92 -13.55
CA MET A 301 7.47 -0.90 -14.30
C MET A 301 8.18 -0.44 -15.58
N TYR A 302 9.50 -0.62 -15.67
CA TYR A 302 10.30 -0.10 -16.79
C TYR A 302 9.85 -0.59 -18.17
N PRO A 303 9.49 -1.87 -18.38
CA PRO A 303 9.02 -2.33 -19.69
C PRO A 303 7.78 -1.57 -20.20
N TYR A 304 6.90 -1.13 -19.29
CA TYR A 304 5.71 -0.36 -19.63
C TYR A 304 6.06 1.10 -19.94
N TYR A 305 6.92 1.70 -19.12
CA TYR A 305 7.41 3.07 -19.32
C TYR A 305 8.20 3.22 -20.63
N ASP A 306 9.23 2.39 -20.83
CA ASP A 306 10.14 2.44 -21.97
C ASP A 306 9.40 2.26 -23.30
N ARG A 307 8.47 1.28 -23.34
CA ARG A 307 7.64 1.04 -24.53
C ARG A 307 6.78 2.27 -24.86
N ASP A 308 6.10 2.85 -23.88
CA ASP A 308 5.17 3.94 -24.12
C ASP A 308 5.89 5.24 -24.50
N ILE A 309 7.08 5.49 -23.91
CA ILE A 309 7.96 6.61 -24.31
C ILE A 309 8.43 6.43 -25.75
N LYS A 310 8.92 5.23 -26.12
CA LYS A 310 9.40 4.95 -27.49
C LYS A 310 8.30 5.03 -28.54
N ASN A 311 7.08 4.64 -28.19
CA ASN A 311 5.91 4.73 -29.06
C ASN A 311 5.30 6.15 -29.10
N GLY A 312 5.76 7.07 -28.24
CA GLY A 312 5.22 8.41 -28.11
C GLY A 312 3.78 8.45 -27.59
N THR A 313 3.33 7.39 -26.91
CA THR A 313 1.98 7.32 -26.31
C THR A 313 1.89 8.04 -24.98
N ILE A 314 3.03 8.28 -24.33
CA ILE A 314 3.16 9.14 -23.15
C ILE A 314 4.45 9.96 -23.27
N LYS A 315 4.43 11.20 -22.79
CA LYS A 315 5.63 12.03 -22.62
C LYS A 315 6.24 11.80 -21.24
N GLU A 316 7.54 12.05 -21.10
CA GLU A 316 8.21 12.00 -19.79
C GLU A 316 7.52 12.89 -18.74
N SER A 317 7.05 14.08 -19.14
CA SER A 317 6.32 14.99 -18.24
C SER A 317 4.99 14.43 -17.74
N GLU A 318 4.26 13.70 -18.59
CA GLU A 318 2.98 13.06 -18.25
C GLU A 318 3.23 11.85 -17.33
N ALA A 319 4.29 11.07 -17.61
CA ALA A 319 4.72 9.99 -16.72
C ALA A 319 5.17 10.51 -15.35
N LEU A 320 5.88 11.63 -15.31
CA LEU A 320 6.29 12.31 -14.08
C LEU A 320 5.08 12.76 -13.26
N GLU A 321 4.10 13.43 -13.88
CA GLU A 321 2.88 13.85 -13.21
C GLU A 321 2.06 12.66 -12.68
N LEU A 322 2.03 11.55 -13.43
CA LEU A 322 1.38 10.33 -12.99
C LEU A 322 2.05 9.73 -11.74
N LEU A 323 3.39 9.73 -11.68
CA LEU A 323 4.14 9.27 -10.51
C LEU A 323 3.95 10.20 -9.30
N THR A 324 3.96 11.52 -9.49
CA THR A 324 3.69 12.45 -8.38
C THR A 324 2.25 12.29 -7.87
N CYS A 325 1.28 12.05 -8.76
CA CYS A 325 -0.07 11.66 -8.37
C CYS A 325 -0.08 10.36 -7.55
N LEU A 326 0.66 9.32 -7.97
CA LEU A 326 0.77 8.06 -7.21
C LEU A 326 1.30 8.31 -5.79
N TRP A 327 2.32 9.16 -5.61
CA TRP A 327 2.88 9.45 -4.30
C TRP A 327 1.94 10.25 -3.40
N ILE A 328 1.20 11.20 -3.97
CA ILE A 328 0.14 11.90 -3.23
C ILE A 328 -0.95 10.91 -2.81
N LYS A 329 -1.38 9.99 -3.70
CA LYS A 329 -2.32 8.91 -3.37
C LYS A 329 -1.78 7.97 -2.29
N THR A 330 -0.49 7.63 -2.34
CA THR A 330 0.18 6.81 -1.32
C THR A 330 0.08 7.44 0.06
N LEU A 331 0.19 8.78 0.14
CA LEU A 331 0.04 9.54 1.38
C LEU A 331 -1.41 9.56 1.91
N THR A 332 -2.43 9.37 1.07
CA THR A 332 -3.83 9.43 1.54
C THR A 332 -4.20 8.27 2.46
N ILE A 333 -3.44 7.17 2.41
CA ILE A 333 -3.59 6.00 3.29
C ILE A 333 -3.13 6.36 4.70
N ASN A 334 -3.94 6.00 5.69
CA ASN A 334 -3.64 6.28 7.09
C ASN A 334 -4.02 5.13 8.02
N LYS A 335 -3.42 5.12 9.21
CA LYS A 335 -3.63 4.10 10.24
C LYS A 335 -3.58 4.74 11.62
N VAL A 336 -4.61 4.48 12.41
CA VAL A 336 -4.62 4.79 13.84
C VAL A 336 -3.89 3.69 14.62
N ARG A 337 -3.11 4.09 15.61
CA ARG A 337 -2.43 3.22 16.59
C ARG A 337 -2.89 3.57 18.01
N SER A 338 -2.68 2.68 18.98
CA SER A 338 -2.81 3.02 20.40
C SER A 338 -1.81 4.13 20.77
N GLN A 339 -2.12 4.96 21.76
CA GLN A 339 -1.21 6.04 22.18
C GLN A 339 0.18 5.49 22.56
N ALA A 340 0.22 4.36 23.27
CA ALA A 340 1.48 3.70 23.64
C ALA A 340 2.32 3.33 22.42
N HIS A 341 1.70 2.81 21.35
CA HIS A 341 2.39 2.45 20.12
C HIS A 341 2.80 3.69 19.31
N THR A 342 1.99 4.76 19.31
CA THR A 342 2.32 6.05 18.65
C THR A 342 3.67 6.60 19.12
N LEU A 343 4.01 6.47 20.40
CA LEU A 343 5.30 6.94 20.94
C LEU A 343 6.53 6.28 20.28
N SER A 344 6.36 5.08 19.73
CA SER A 344 7.40 4.35 18.99
C SER A 344 7.24 4.41 17.46
N SER A 345 6.19 5.06 16.96
CA SER A 345 5.83 5.14 15.54
C SER A 345 5.22 6.50 15.19
N ALA A 346 5.85 7.58 15.67
CA ALA A 346 5.32 8.93 15.53
C ALA A 346 5.31 9.42 14.06
N GLY A 347 4.32 10.25 13.72
CA GLY A 347 4.17 10.86 12.39
C GLY A 347 3.18 10.14 11.48
N SER A 348 2.34 9.25 12.04
CA SER A 348 1.37 8.43 11.34
C SER A 348 1.94 7.70 10.11
N PRO A 349 3.13 7.08 10.21
CA PRO A 349 3.78 6.48 9.05
C PRO A 349 3.07 5.21 8.60
N MET A 350 3.01 5.01 7.28
CA MET A 350 2.63 3.73 6.67
C MET A 350 3.84 2.95 6.15
N TYR A 351 5.01 3.59 6.11
CA TYR A 351 6.29 2.99 5.69
C TYR A 351 6.22 2.32 4.31
N GLN A 352 5.47 2.88 3.36
CA GLN A 352 5.30 2.30 2.04
C GLN A 352 6.57 2.52 1.22
N ASN A 353 7.50 1.56 1.26
CA ASN A 353 8.82 1.71 0.65
C ASN A 353 8.76 1.56 -0.87
N VAL A 354 9.53 2.38 -1.58
CA VAL A 354 9.82 2.20 -3.00
C VAL A 354 11.32 2.04 -3.17
N THR A 355 11.75 0.91 -3.72
CA THR A 355 13.16 0.62 -4.00
C THR A 355 13.46 0.89 -5.48
N ILE A 356 14.58 1.56 -5.73
CA ILE A 356 15.12 1.78 -7.08
C ILE A 356 16.62 1.46 -7.16
N ALA A 357 17.15 1.36 -8.38
CA ALA A 357 18.54 1.03 -8.70
C ALA A 357 18.95 -0.37 -8.19
N GLY A 358 20.23 -0.55 -7.83
CA GLY A 358 20.83 -1.83 -7.43
C GLY A 358 21.41 -2.59 -8.62
N GLN A 359 21.42 -3.91 -8.51
CA GLN A 359 21.95 -4.78 -9.56
C GLN A 359 20.88 -5.66 -10.18
N THR A 360 21.07 -6.02 -11.45
CA THR A 360 20.34 -7.07 -12.14
C THR A 360 20.85 -8.45 -11.73
N THR A 361 20.13 -9.53 -12.07
CA THR A 361 20.55 -10.90 -11.78
C THR A 361 21.82 -11.31 -12.52
N ASP A 362 22.16 -10.64 -13.64
CA ASP A 362 23.44 -10.78 -14.33
C ASP A 362 24.54 -9.84 -13.78
N LYS A 363 24.33 -9.28 -12.59
CA LYS A 363 25.32 -8.51 -11.80
C LYS A 363 25.77 -7.20 -12.46
N LYS A 364 24.90 -6.60 -13.26
CA LYS A 364 25.11 -5.28 -13.86
C LYS A 364 24.33 -4.24 -13.10
N ASP A 365 24.71 -2.98 -13.30
CA ASP A 365 23.95 -1.84 -12.78
C ASP A 365 22.51 -1.86 -13.33
N ALA A 366 21.53 -1.73 -12.44
CA ALA A 366 20.11 -1.77 -12.76
C ALA A 366 19.48 -0.37 -12.89
N VAL A 367 20.27 0.70 -12.73
CA VAL A 367 19.81 2.08 -12.97
C VAL A 367 19.31 2.21 -14.40
N ASN A 368 18.10 2.73 -14.56
CA ASN A 368 17.45 3.01 -15.84
C ASN A 368 16.75 4.38 -15.80
N ASP A 369 16.14 4.82 -16.91
CA ASP A 369 15.49 6.14 -17.00
C ASP A 369 14.33 6.30 -16.00
N LEU A 370 13.62 5.21 -15.68
CA LEU A 370 12.57 5.22 -14.68
C LEU A 370 13.14 5.36 -13.25
N SER A 371 14.37 4.87 -12.97
CA SER A 371 15.06 5.15 -11.71
C SER A 371 15.22 6.67 -11.50
N PHE A 372 15.68 7.40 -12.53
CA PHE A 372 15.80 8.85 -12.48
C PHE A 372 14.44 9.53 -12.33
N LEU A 373 13.42 9.06 -13.06
CA LEU A 373 12.09 9.64 -13.02
C LEU A 373 11.41 9.46 -11.65
N VAL A 374 11.55 8.29 -11.01
CA VAL A 374 11.07 8.05 -9.65
C VAL A 374 11.79 8.96 -8.67
N LEU A 375 13.12 9.06 -8.74
CA LEU A 375 13.91 9.95 -7.89
C LEU A 375 13.45 11.41 -8.02
N LYS A 376 13.26 11.90 -9.25
CA LYS A 376 12.74 13.24 -9.55
C LYS A 376 11.32 13.46 -9.02
N SER A 377 10.42 12.49 -9.19
CA SER A 377 9.04 12.60 -8.69
C SER A 377 8.94 12.69 -7.16
N VAL A 378 9.81 11.98 -6.43
CA VAL A 378 9.90 12.07 -4.97
C VAL A 378 10.52 13.42 -4.56
N ALA A 379 11.54 13.88 -5.29
CA ALA A 379 12.15 15.20 -5.09
C ALA A 379 11.15 16.35 -5.28
N GLN A 380 10.25 16.26 -6.26
CA GLN A 380 9.21 17.26 -6.51
C GLN A 380 8.10 17.25 -5.45
N THR A 381 7.68 16.06 -5.01
CA THR A 381 6.57 15.95 -4.04
C THR A 381 7.00 16.23 -2.61
N ARG A 382 8.23 15.87 -2.20
CA ARG A 382 8.75 16.08 -0.83
C ARG A 382 7.75 15.63 0.24
N LEU A 383 7.14 14.48 0.02
CA LEU A 383 6.21 13.85 0.94
C LEU A 383 6.94 12.80 1.79
N THR A 384 6.32 12.41 2.91
CA THR A 384 6.84 11.33 3.76
C THR A 384 6.56 9.94 3.18
N GLN A 385 5.76 9.85 2.12
CA GLN A 385 5.42 8.63 1.40
C GLN A 385 5.55 8.89 -0.12
N PRO A 386 6.06 7.93 -0.90
CA PRO A 386 6.64 6.65 -0.47
C PRO A 386 7.95 6.86 0.29
N ASN A 387 8.41 5.85 1.04
CA ASN A 387 9.74 5.86 1.64
C ASN A 387 10.77 5.43 0.57
N LEU A 388 11.51 6.37 -0.01
CA LEU A 388 12.41 6.09 -1.12
C LEU A 388 13.73 5.47 -0.65
N THR A 389 14.06 4.29 -1.19
CA THR A 389 15.34 3.62 -0.97
C THR A 389 16.07 3.34 -2.27
N VAL A 390 17.35 3.67 -2.31
CA VAL A 390 18.26 3.38 -3.41
C VAL A 390 19.16 2.22 -3.01
N ARG A 391 19.25 1.22 -3.87
CA ARG A 391 20.22 0.14 -3.72
C ARG A 391 21.57 0.57 -4.31
N TYR A 392 22.51 0.85 -3.42
CA TYR A 392 23.89 1.18 -3.76
C TYR A 392 24.70 -0.09 -4.05
N HIS A 393 25.53 -0.02 -5.09
CA HIS A 393 26.64 -0.96 -5.33
C HIS A 393 27.84 -0.18 -5.86
N LYS A 394 29.03 -0.77 -5.80
CA LYS A 394 30.28 -0.06 -6.13
C LYS A 394 30.39 0.44 -7.58
N ASN A 395 29.60 -0.15 -8.49
CA ASN A 395 29.60 0.16 -9.92
C ASN A 395 28.37 0.96 -10.34
N ILE A 396 27.61 1.53 -9.39
CA ILE A 396 26.40 2.29 -9.70
C ILE A 396 26.69 3.47 -10.63
N ASN A 397 25.75 3.76 -11.54
CA ASN A 397 25.81 4.92 -12.41
C ASN A 397 26.13 6.18 -11.59
N LYS A 398 27.31 6.78 -11.86
CA LYS A 398 27.82 7.93 -11.10
C LYS A 398 26.88 9.12 -11.16
N ARG A 399 26.31 9.41 -12.34
CA ARG A 399 25.34 10.49 -12.49
C ARG A 399 24.13 10.25 -11.61
N PHE A 400 23.60 9.03 -11.57
CA PHE A 400 22.47 8.70 -10.71
C PHE A 400 22.79 8.85 -9.22
N LEU A 401 24.00 8.47 -8.80
CA LEU A 401 24.45 8.70 -7.43
C LEU A 401 24.56 10.20 -7.10
N ASP A 402 25.06 11.02 -8.02
CA ASP A 402 25.09 12.48 -7.88
C ASP A 402 23.67 13.07 -7.75
N GLU A 403 22.71 12.60 -8.56
CA GLU A 403 21.30 12.97 -8.43
C GLU A 403 20.72 12.60 -7.05
N CYS A 404 21.10 11.44 -6.50
CA CYS A 404 20.67 11.05 -5.15
C CYS A 404 21.18 12.05 -4.10
N VAL A 405 22.41 12.54 -4.24
CA VAL A 405 22.97 13.58 -3.36
C VAL A 405 22.21 14.89 -3.51
N GLU A 406 21.85 15.29 -4.72
CA GLU A 406 21.02 16.48 -4.95
C GLU A 406 19.62 16.37 -4.31
N VAL A 407 19.01 15.17 -4.30
CA VAL A 407 17.76 14.93 -3.55
C VAL A 407 17.99 15.04 -2.05
N MET A 408 19.08 14.49 -1.50
CA MET A 408 19.40 14.62 -0.06
C MET A 408 19.52 16.09 0.37
N ARG A 409 20.05 16.96 -0.49
CA ARG A 409 20.19 18.40 -0.24
C ARG A 409 18.85 19.12 -0.04
N LEU A 410 17.72 18.52 -0.47
CA LEU A 410 16.37 19.04 -0.25
C LEU A 410 15.90 18.90 1.22
N GLY A 411 16.63 18.14 2.05
CA GLY A 411 16.47 18.16 3.50
C GLY A 411 15.20 17.48 4.05
N PHE A 412 14.62 16.52 3.32
CA PHE A 412 13.44 15.75 3.76
C PHE A 412 13.74 14.28 4.12
N GLY A 413 15.03 13.90 4.20
CA GLY A 413 15.46 12.61 4.75
C GLY A 413 15.51 11.44 3.77
N MET A 414 15.41 11.69 2.46
CA MET A 414 15.49 10.67 1.40
C MET A 414 16.54 11.02 0.34
N PRO A 415 16.99 10.05 -0.48
CA PRO A 415 16.74 8.61 -0.36
C PRO A 415 17.54 7.96 0.80
N ALA A 416 17.02 6.86 1.34
CA ALA A 416 17.84 5.93 2.11
C ALA A 416 18.76 5.12 1.16
N LEU A 417 19.92 4.67 1.65
CA LEU A 417 20.85 3.84 0.88
C LEU A 417 21.00 2.46 1.51
N ASN A 418 20.59 1.40 0.80
CA ASN A 418 20.97 0.03 1.14
C ASN A 418 22.23 -0.38 0.37
N ASN A 419 23.11 -1.17 0.98
CA ASN A 419 24.39 -1.56 0.39
C ASN A 419 24.35 -3.01 -0.13
N ASP A 420 24.28 -3.18 -1.45
CA ASP A 420 24.31 -4.47 -2.13
C ASP A 420 25.57 -5.29 -1.77
N GLU A 421 26.72 -4.63 -1.54
CA GLU A 421 27.99 -5.31 -1.24
C GLU A 421 27.99 -6.02 0.13
N ILE A 422 27.00 -5.75 0.98
CA ILE A 422 26.81 -6.43 2.28
C ILE A 422 25.56 -7.32 2.24
N ILE A 423 24.46 -6.77 1.73
CA ILE A 423 23.15 -7.43 1.80
C ILE A 423 23.12 -8.69 0.92
N ILE A 424 23.64 -8.63 -0.31
CA ILE A 424 23.62 -9.78 -1.21
C ILE A 424 24.46 -10.94 -0.67
N PRO A 425 25.73 -10.74 -0.23
CA PRO A 425 26.49 -11.80 0.43
C PRO A 425 25.78 -12.35 1.67
N SER A 426 25.19 -11.48 2.50
CA SER A 426 24.45 -11.93 3.69
C SER A 426 23.29 -12.84 3.31
N PHE A 427 22.49 -12.50 2.29
CA PHE A 427 21.40 -13.37 1.84
C PHE A 427 21.90 -14.73 1.34
N MET A 428 23.01 -14.76 0.61
CA MET A 428 23.60 -16.01 0.14
C MET A 428 24.14 -16.87 1.30
N ASP A 429 24.68 -16.25 2.36
CA ASP A 429 25.07 -16.95 3.60
C ASP A 429 23.86 -17.59 4.30
N TRP A 430 22.68 -16.96 4.20
CA TRP A 430 21.38 -17.51 4.64
C TRP A 430 20.74 -18.47 3.62
N GLN A 431 21.48 -18.92 2.61
CA GLN A 431 21.04 -19.88 1.59
C GLN A 431 19.89 -19.39 0.69
N VAL A 432 19.68 -18.08 0.59
CA VAL A 432 18.82 -17.50 -0.44
C VAL A 432 19.45 -17.73 -1.79
N LYS A 433 18.64 -18.12 -2.79
CA LYS A 433 19.14 -18.29 -4.16
C LYS A 433 19.75 -17.00 -4.66
N GLU A 434 20.86 -17.10 -5.39
CA GLU A 434 21.59 -15.94 -5.89
C GLU A 434 20.68 -14.99 -6.71
N GLU A 435 19.83 -15.53 -7.57
CA GLU A 435 18.87 -14.73 -8.36
C GLU A 435 17.92 -13.90 -7.48
N ASP A 436 17.42 -14.48 -6.39
CA ASP A 436 16.51 -13.82 -5.45
C ASP A 436 17.27 -12.81 -4.57
N ALA A 437 18.49 -13.16 -4.16
CA ALA A 437 19.38 -12.28 -3.41
C ALA A 437 19.73 -11.01 -4.21
N TYR A 438 20.06 -11.14 -5.50
CA TYR A 438 20.30 -9.98 -6.37
C TYR A 438 19.04 -9.15 -6.63
N ASN A 439 17.85 -9.75 -6.49
CA ASN A 439 16.59 -9.07 -6.74
C ASN A 439 15.90 -8.50 -5.49
N TYR A 440 16.58 -8.43 -4.36
CA TYR A 440 16.00 -7.90 -3.12
C TYR A 440 15.48 -6.46 -3.22
N SER A 441 14.55 -6.12 -2.34
CA SER A 441 14.07 -4.76 -2.12
C SER A 441 14.03 -4.39 -0.64
N ALA A 442 14.08 -3.10 -0.35
CA ALA A 442 13.80 -2.58 0.96
C ALA A 442 12.30 -2.65 1.27
N ILE A 443 11.97 -2.92 2.53
CA ILE A 443 10.63 -3.05 3.05
C ILE A 443 10.49 -2.15 4.27
N GLY A 444 9.44 -1.33 4.30
CA GLY A 444 9.22 -0.46 5.44
C GLY A 444 10.31 0.60 5.60
N CYS A 445 11.13 0.43 6.65
CA CYS A 445 12.21 1.32 7.02
C CYS A 445 13.52 0.95 6.31
N VAL A 446 14.21 -0.08 6.81
CA VAL A 446 15.53 -0.53 6.35
C VAL A 446 15.62 -2.04 6.17
N ASP A 447 14.57 -2.76 6.54
CA ASP A 447 14.48 -4.21 6.39
C ASP A 447 14.56 -4.56 4.92
N VAL A 448 15.14 -5.71 4.61
CA VAL A 448 15.31 -6.18 3.24
C VAL A 448 14.67 -7.53 3.08
N ILE A 449 13.93 -7.69 1.98
CA ILE A 449 13.30 -8.95 1.60
C ILE A 449 13.63 -9.20 0.13
N PHE A 450 13.88 -10.47 -0.20
CA PHE A 450 13.91 -10.90 -1.59
C PHE A 450 12.48 -11.18 -2.06
N PRO A 451 12.07 -10.64 -3.21
CA PRO A 451 10.76 -10.93 -3.75
C PRO A 451 10.66 -12.45 -3.96
N LEU A 452 9.52 -13.04 -3.55
CA LEU A 452 9.24 -14.47 -3.73
C LEU A 452 9.03 -14.78 -5.23
N ILE A 453 10.11 -14.70 -6.01
CA ILE A 453 10.11 -14.87 -7.46
C ILE A 453 10.33 -16.33 -7.83
N SER A 454 10.93 -17.13 -6.93
CA SER A 454 11.15 -18.55 -7.18
C SER A 454 10.63 -19.48 -6.05
N SER A 455 9.60 -20.27 -6.39
CA SER A 455 9.42 -21.67 -5.93
C SER A 455 9.18 -22.03 -4.44
N LEU A 456 8.87 -21.10 -3.54
CA LEU A 456 8.41 -21.48 -2.18
C LEU A 456 6.88 -21.40 -2.05
N PHE A 457 6.16 -22.17 -2.86
CA PHE A 457 4.82 -22.72 -2.60
C PHE A 457 4.47 -23.80 -3.62
#